data_AF-A0A0B8NUN3-F1
#
_entry.id   AF-A0A0B8NUN3-F1
#
_cell.length_a   1.000
_cell.length_b   1.000
_cell.length_c   1.000
_cell.angle_alpha   90.00
_cell.angle_beta   90.00
_cell.angle_gamma   90.00
#
_symmetry.space_group_name_H-M   'P 1'
#
loop_
_entity.id
_entity.type
_entity.pdbx_description
1 polymer ?
#
loop_
_entity_poly.entity_id
_entity_poly.type
_entity_poly.pdbx_seq_one_letter_code
_entity_poly.pdbx_strand_id
1 'polypeptide(L)'
;MIINRSKIISAATAHTARFEDKFWSGKDLGKLYQEVKARKDNISGIEEIFYSGFTEFARLRRTNAGSPDFIMEGTGRAMRVSVAREVDELETNLPFLATVGSISPYIGLFGTVWGIMHAFIALGEVKQATLAW
;
A
#
# COMPACT_ATOMS: atom_id res chain seq x y z
N MET A 1 7.36 -0.86 -10.97
CA MET A 1 6.16 -0.52 -10.17
C MET A 1 5.50 -1.76 -9.54
N ILE A 2 5.10 -2.79 -10.32
CA ILE A 2 4.50 -4.03 -9.78
C ILE A 2 5.51 -4.87 -8.94
N ILE A 3 6.72 -5.09 -9.44
CA ILE A 3 7.77 -5.82 -8.71
C ILE A 3 8.17 -5.09 -7.42
N ASN A 4 8.18 -3.75 -7.45
CA ASN A 4 8.46 -2.94 -6.27
C ASN A 4 7.37 -3.10 -5.21
N ARG A 5 6.09 -3.11 -5.61
CA ARG A 5 4.97 -3.33 -4.69
C ARG A 5 4.96 -4.73 -4.10
N SER A 6 5.26 -5.77 -4.91
CA SER A 6 5.39 -7.15 -4.42
C SER A 6 6.47 -7.26 -3.35
N LYS A 7 7.63 -6.60 -3.56
CA LYS A 7 8.69 -6.52 -2.54
C LYS A 7 8.25 -5.76 -1.29
N ILE A 8 7.55 -4.64 -1.44
CA ILE A 8 7.02 -3.86 -0.31
C ILE A 8 6.02 -4.67 0.51
N ILE A 9 5.06 -5.36 -0.12
CA ILE A 9 4.07 -6.19 0.57
C ILE A 9 4.76 -7.36 1.26
N SER A 10 5.69 -8.05 0.57
CA SER A 10 6.42 -9.17 1.17
C SER A 10 7.25 -8.72 2.37
N ALA A 11 7.90 -7.56 2.31
CA ALA A 11 8.59 -6.96 3.44
C ALA A 11 7.60 -6.64 4.57
N ALA A 12 6.49 -5.96 4.27
CA ALA A 12 5.45 -5.63 5.26
C ALA A 12 4.91 -6.88 5.96
N THR A 13 4.62 -7.96 5.23
CA THR A 13 4.19 -9.24 5.81
C THR A 13 5.25 -9.83 6.73
N ALA A 14 6.53 -9.78 6.34
CA ALA A 14 7.63 -10.26 7.19
C ALA A 14 7.82 -9.41 8.46
N HIS A 15 7.63 -8.09 8.37
CA HIS A 15 7.65 -7.18 9.52
C HIS A 15 6.49 -7.47 10.48
N THR A 16 5.28 -7.63 9.95
CA THR A 16 4.09 -8.01 10.74
C THR A 16 4.32 -9.31 11.52
N ALA A 17 4.79 -10.37 10.86
CA ALA A 17 5.01 -11.66 11.51
C ALA A 17 6.03 -11.58 12.67
N ARG A 18 7.10 -10.79 12.49
CA ARG A 18 8.10 -10.57 13.56
C ARG A 18 7.55 -9.77 14.72
N PHE A 19 6.70 -8.78 14.44
CA PHE A 19 6.06 -8.00 15.48
C PHE A 19 5.04 -8.83 16.27
N GLU A 20 4.21 -9.61 15.58
CA GLU A 20 3.23 -10.51 16.20
C GLU A 20 3.89 -11.53 17.11
N ASP A 21 4.98 -12.17 16.69
CA ASP A 21 5.74 -13.09 17.53
C ASP A 21 6.19 -12.42 18.84
N LYS A 22 6.75 -11.20 18.75
CA LYS A 22 7.13 -10.42 19.93
C LYS A 22 5.93 -10.03 20.79
N PHE A 23 4.83 -9.62 20.17
CA PHE A 23 3.61 -9.21 20.85
C PHE A 23 2.99 -10.39 21.64
N TRP A 24 2.94 -11.57 21.03
CA TRP A 24 2.37 -12.78 21.64
C TRP A 24 3.34 -13.58 22.51
N SER A 25 4.65 -13.28 22.47
CA SER A 25 5.68 -13.95 23.29
C SER A 25 5.54 -13.76 24.81
N GLY A 26 4.54 -13.01 25.29
CA GLY A 26 4.34 -12.71 26.71
C GLY A 26 5.32 -11.65 27.25
N LYS A 27 6.05 -10.95 26.36
CA LYS A 27 6.87 -9.79 26.73
C LYS A 27 6.00 -8.66 27.27
N ASP A 28 6.58 -7.90 28.20
CA ASP A 28 5.95 -6.70 28.75
C ASP A 28 5.60 -5.69 27.64
N LEU A 29 4.31 -5.37 27.51
CA LEU A 29 3.81 -4.45 26.48
C LEU A 29 4.39 -3.05 26.62
N GLY A 30 4.74 -2.62 27.84
CA GLY A 30 5.41 -1.34 28.08
C GLY A 30 6.82 -1.31 27.52
N LYS A 31 7.58 -2.41 27.65
CA LYS A 31 8.90 -2.56 27.00
C LYS A 31 8.76 -2.58 25.48
N LEU A 32 7.82 -3.36 24.95
CA LEU A 32 7.53 -3.39 23.51
C LEU A 32 7.18 -2.00 22.98
N TYR A 33 6.38 -1.23 23.74
CA TYR A 33 6.08 0.16 23.41
C TYR A 33 7.32 1.05 23.37
N GLN A 34 8.26 0.94 24.31
CA GLN A 34 9.51 1.71 24.24
C GLN A 34 10.37 1.32 23.04
N GLU A 35 10.45 0.03 22.72
CA GLU A 35 11.16 -0.46 21.52
C GLU A 35 10.56 0.11 20.23
N VAL A 36 9.23 0.15 20.13
CA VAL A 36 8.52 0.72 18.98
C VAL A 36 8.69 2.24 18.92
N LYS A 37 8.53 2.92 20.05
CA LYS A 37 8.72 4.38 20.18
C LYS A 37 10.13 4.83 19.78
N ALA A 38 11.16 4.06 20.13
CA ALA A 38 12.54 4.36 19.76
C ALA A 38 12.78 4.32 18.23
N ARG A 39 11.94 3.59 17.48
CA ARG A 39 12.00 3.48 16.02
C ARG A 39 10.79 4.11 15.32
N LYS A 40 10.15 5.10 15.94
CA LYS A 40 8.91 5.73 15.45
C LYS A 40 8.96 6.17 13.98
N ASP A 41 10.12 6.61 13.49
CA ASP A 41 10.23 7.08 12.10
C ASP A 41 10.31 5.93 11.08
N ASN A 42 10.42 4.68 11.54
CA ASN A 42 10.58 3.47 10.72
C ASN A 42 9.56 2.37 11.04
N ILE A 43 8.45 2.71 11.72
CA ILE A 43 7.35 1.77 11.96
C ILE A 43 6.25 1.94 10.93
N SER A 44 5.55 0.85 10.64
CA SER A 44 4.39 0.83 9.75
C SER A 44 3.49 -0.36 10.06
N GLY A 45 2.30 -0.38 9.46
CA GLY A 45 1.32 -1.44 9.60
C GLY A 45 0.94 -1.68 11.07
N ILE A 46 1.06 -2.93 11.51
CA ILE A 46 0.65 -3.34 12.86
C ILE A 46 1.45 -2.65 13.97
N GLU A 47 2.69 -2.25 13.70
CA GLU A 47 3.55 -1.58 14.68
C GLU A 47 3.05 -0.16 14.98
N GLU A 48 2.59 0.55 13.94
CA GLU A 48 2.00 1.88 14.05
C GLU A 48 0.62 1.84 14.71
N ILE A 49 -0.19 0.81 14.39
CA ILE A 49 -1.48 0.57 15.04
C ILE A 49 -1.29 0.31 16.54
N PHE A 50 -0.30 -0.51 16.91
CA PHE A 50 0.04 -0.76 18.30
C PHE A 50 0.56 0.51 18.99
N TYR A 51 1.46 1.25 18.35
CA TYR A 51 2.05 2.47 18.90
C TYR A 51 0.99 3.54 19.19
N SER A 52 0.09 3.79 18.24
CA SER A 52 -0.99 4.76 18.38
C SER A 52 -1.98 4.35 19.47
N GLY A 53 -2.41 3.09 19.49
CA GLY A 53 -3.27 2.53 20.52
C GLY A 53 -2.66 2.62 21.92
N PHE A 54 -1.41 2.17 22.07
CA PHE A 54 -0.74 2.16 23.38
C PHE A 54 -0.41 3.57 23.87
N THR A 55 -0.07 4.50 22.97
CA THR A 55 0.13 5.91 23.31
C THR A 55 -1.16 6.52 23.86
N GLU A 56 -2.29 6.29 23.19
CA GLU A 56 -3.59 6.79 23.62
C GLU A 56 -4.04 6.14 24.94
N PHE A 57 -3.86 4.83 25.09
CA PHE A 57 -4.11 4.11 26.33
C PHE A 57 -3.31 4.71 27.50
N ALA A 58 -2.00 4.92 27.31
CA ALA A 58 -1.13 5.49 28.33
C ALA A 58 -1.52 6.93 28.70
N ARG A 59 -1.98 7.72 27.72
CA ARG A 59 -2.48 9.08 27.92
C ARG A 59 -3.79 9.07 28.72
N LEU A 60 -4.79 8.30 28.27
CA LEU A 60 -6.12 8.24 28.87
C LEU A 60 -6.09 7.64 30.27
N ARG A 61 -5.24 6.63 30.51
CA ARG A 61 -5.07 6.05 31.85
C ARG A 61 -4.51 7.05 32.85
N ARG A 62 -3.68 8.01 32.43
CA ARG A 62 -3.16 9.08 33.31
C ARG A 62 -4.23 10.13 33.61
N THR A 63 -5.07 10.47 32.65
CA THR A 63 -6.04 11.57 32.78
C THR A 63 -7.41 11.12 33.31
N ASN A 64 -7.83 9.88 33.02
CA ASN A 64 -9.17 9.34 33.32
C ASN A 64 -9.08 7.94 33.95
N ALA A 65 -8.24 7.79 34.98
CA ALA A 65 -7.95 6.50 35.62
C ALA A 65 -9.19 5.79 36.20
N GLY A 66 -10.28 6.52 36.48
CA GLY A 66 -11.52 5.99 37.06
C GLY A 66 -12.53 5.40 36.07
N SER A 67 -12.28 5.50 34.75
CA SER A 67 -13.24 5.09 33.72
C SER A 67 -12.60 4.13 32.71
N PRO A 68 -12.51 2.82 33.03
CA PRO A 68 -11.94 1.82 32.13
C PRO A 68 -12.60 1.81 30.75
N ASP A 69 -13.93 1.95 30.68
CA ASP A 69 -14.66 1.95 29.42
C ASP A 69 -14.25 3.11 28.51
N PHE A 70 -14.08 4.31 29.07
CA PHE A 70 -13.62 5.48 28.33
C PHE A 70 -12.19 5.30 27.79
N ILE A 71 -11.31 4.68 28.59
CA ILE A 71 -9.94 4.36 28.18
C ILE A 71 -9.97 3.36 27.00
N MET A 72 -10.76 2.30 27.11
CA MET A 72 -10.84 1.26 26.07
C MET A 72 -11.46 1.80 24.78
N GLU A 73 -12.51 2.61 24.89
CA GLU A 73 -13.15 3.23 23.74
C GLU A 73 -12.20 4.18 23.01
N GLY A 74 -11.49 5.04 23.75
CA GLY A 74 -10.52 5.97 23.18
C GLY A 74 -9.33 5.27 22.54
N THR A 75 -8.81 4.23 23.20
CA THR A 75 -7.74 3.36 22.66
C THR A 75 -8.20 2.70 21.36
N GLY A 76 -9.38 2.08 21.34
CA GLY A 76 -9.93 1.44 20.15
C GLY A 76 -10.19 2.42 19.02
N ARG A 77 -10.60 3.65 19.32
CA ARG A 77 -10.76 4.72 18.32
C ARG A 77 -9.41 5.11 17.71
N ALA A 78 -8.37 5.31 18.51
CA ALA A 78 -7.03 5.63 17.99
C ALA A 78 -6.50 4.52 17.07
N MET A 79 -6.68 3.26 17.47
CA MET A 79 -6.29 2.11 16.64
C MET A 79 -7.07 2.07 15.31
N ARG A 80 -8.39 2.29 15.32
CA ARG A 80 -9.20 2.32 14.08
C ARG A 80 -8.75 3.42 13.12
N VAL A 81 -8.43 4.60 13.63
CA VAL A 81 -7.88 5.70 12.81
C VAL A 81 -6.54 5.31 12.20
N SER A 82 -5.67 4.67 12.99
CA SER A 82 -4.38 4.18 12.49
C SER A 82 -4.55 3.11 11.41
N VAL A 83 -5.48 2.15 11.59
CA VAL A 83 -5.78 1.13 10.57
C VAL A 83 -6.21 1.80 9.26
N ALA A 84 -7.14 2.75 9.32
CA ALA A 84 -7.63 3.45 8.13
C ALA A 84 -6.48 4.13 7.37
N ARG A 85 -5.58 4.83 8.07
CA ARG A 85 -4.43 5.49 7.44
C ARG A 85 -3.47 4.49 6.79
N GLU A 86 -3.13 3.40 7.48
CA GLU A 86 -2.23 2.37 6.92
C GLU A 86 -2.85 1.70 5.67
N VAL A 87 -4.16 1.51 5.64
CA VAL A 87 -4.87 1.00 4.46
C VAL A 87 -4.79 1.99 3.31
N ASP A 88 -5.08 3.27 3.54
CA ASP A 88 -5.00 4.32 2.51
C ASP A 88 -3.59 4.42 1.90
N GLU A 89 -2.55 4.31 2.73
CA GLU A 89 -1.15 4.29 2.28
C GLU A 89 -0.84 3.08 1.38
N LEU A 90 -1.36 1.90 1.73
CA LEU A 90 -1.21 0.68 0.91
C LEU A 90 -1.98 0.77 -0.42
N GLU A 91 -3.07 1.55 -0.46
CA GLU A 91 -3.95 1.69 -1.62
C GLU A 91 -3.54 2.80 -2.61
N THR A 92 -2.68 3.73 -2.20
CA THR A 92 -2.32 4.98 -2.93
C THR A 92 -1.90 4.79 -4.41
N ASN A 93 -1.50 3.58 -4.85
CA ASN A 93 -1.11 3.29 -6.24
C ASN A 93 -2.02 2.29 -7.00
N LEU A 94 -3.07 1.75 -6.36
CA LEU A 94 -4.00 0.82 -7.00
C LEU A 94 -4.85 1.47 -8.11
N PRO A 95 -5.40 2.69 -7.93
CA PRO A 95 -6.22 3.32 -8.97
C PRO A 95 -5.42 3.62 -10.24
N PHE A 96 -4.15 4.02 -10.11
CA PHE A 96 -3.27 4.24 -11.26
C PHE A 96 -2.98 2.94 -12.01
N LEU A 97 -2.65 1.85 -11.30
CA LEU A 97 -2.44 0.53 -11.93
C LEU A 97 -3.70 0.01 -12.63
N ALA A 98 -4.87 0.20 -12.02
CA ALA A 98 -6.15 -0.14 -12.63
C ALA A 98 -6.40 0.66 -13.92
N THR A 99 -6.04 1.96 -13.91
CA THR A 99 -6.19 2.85 -15.07
C THR A 99 -5.24 2.47 -16.20
N VAL A 100 -3.95 2.28 -15.91
CA VAL A 100 -2.95 1.85 -16.90
C VAL A 100 -3.28 0.46 -17.45
N GLY A 101 -3.71 -0.46 -16.59
CA GLY A 101 -4.16 -1.79 -17.00
C GLY A 101 -5.35 -1.74 -17.96
N SER A 102 -6.35 -0.90 -17.67
CA SER A 102 -7.53 -0.69 -18.51
C SER A 102 -7.23 -0.01 -19.85
N ILE A 103 -6.30 0.93 -19.89
CA ILE A 103 -5.96 1.69 -21.11
C ILE A 103 -4.97 0.92 -22.01
N SER A 104 -4.17 0.01 -21.45
CA SER A 104 -3.13 -0.75 -22.17
C SER A 104 -3.61 -1.51 -23.42
N PRO A 105 -4.80 -2.14 -23.47
CA PRO A 105 -5.28 -2.84 -24.67
C PRO A 105 -5.60 -1.88 -25.82
N TYR A 106 -6.10 -0.68 -25.51
CA TYR A 106 -6.44 0.34 -26.50
C TYR A 106 -5.19 0.92 -27.18
N ILE A 107 -4.12 1.14 -26.40
CA ILE A 107 -2.81 1.54 -26.94
C ILE A 107 -2.25 0.44 -27.87
N GLY A 108 -2.38 -0.83 -27.47
CA GLY A 108 -1.96 -1.97 -28.29
C GLY A 108 -2.74 -2.08 -29.60
N LEU A 109 -4.07 -1.97 -29.52
CA LEU A 109 -4.95 -1.98 -30.70
C LEU A 109 -4.61 -0.83 -31.65
N PHE A 110 -4.40 0.38 -31.13
CA PHE A 110 -3.98 1.53 -31.93
C PHE A 110 -2.70 1.25 -32.72
N GLY A 111 -1.68 0.65 -32.08
CA GLY A 111 -0.44 0.26 -32.75
C GLY A 111 -0.65 -0.75 -33.89
N THR A 112 -1.55 -1.72 -33.70
CA THR A 112 -1.88 -2.69 -34.76
C THR A 112 -2.55 -2.04 -35.96
N VAL A 113 -3.51 -1.14 -35.72
CA VAL A 113 -4.21 -0.39 -36.79
C VAL A 113 -3.23 0.50 -37.53
N TRP A 114 -2.38 1.22 -36.81
CA TRP A 114 -1.35 2.09 -37.39
C TRP A 114 -0.38 1.30 -38.29
N GLY A 115 0.11 0.15 -37.81
CA GLY A 115 1.02 -0.71 -38.56
C GLY A 115 0.39 -1.28 -39.82
N ILE A 116 -0.87 -1.72 -39.74
CA ILE A 116 -1.63 -2.20 -40.91
C ILE A 116 -1.81 -1.05 -41.92
N MET A 117 -2.18 0.15 -41.46
CA MET A 117 -2.34 1.32 -42.32
C MET A 117 -1.03 1.66 -43.08
N HIS A 118 0.11 1.68 -42.38
CA HIS A 118 1.41 1.91 -43.02
C HIS A 118 1.78 0.81 -44.03
N ALA A 119 1.50 -0.45 -43.73
CA ALA A 119 1.75 -1.55 -44.65
C ALA A 119 0.91 -1.44 -45.94
N PHE A 120 -0.35 -1.03 -45.84
CA PHE A 120 -1.20 -0.80 -47.00
C PHE A 120 -0.77 0.42 -47.83
N ILE A 121 -0.32 1.51 -47.20
CA ILE A 121 0.21 2.69 -47.89
C ILE A 121 1.47 2.30 -48.69
N ALA A 122 2.42 1.59 -48.07
CA ALA A 122 3.64 1.14 -48.74
C ALA A 122 3.35 0.19 -49.93
N LEU A 123 2.38 -0.73 -49.78
CA LEU A 123 1.94 -1.61 -50.89
C LEU A 123 1.27 -0.82 -52.02
N GLY A 124 0.54 0.25 -51.71
CA GLY A 124 -0.07 1.15 -52.69
C GLY A 124 0.97 1.90 -53.53
N GLU A 125 2.02 2.42 -52.89
CA GLU A 125 3.12 3.13 -53.56
C GLU A 125 3.96 2.19 -54.44
N VAL A 126 4.25 0.97 -53.98
CA VAL A 126 4.99 -0.04 -54.77
C VAL A 126 4.18 -0.50 -55.99
N LYS A 127 2.85 -0.63 -55.87
CA LYS A 127 1.99 -0.96 -57.01
C LYS A 127 1.98 0.16 -58.07
N GLN A 128 1.96 1.43 -57.67
CA GLN A 128 2.09 2.54 -58.62
C GLN A 128 3.46 2.53 -59.32
N ALA A 129 4.53 2.20 -58.61
CA ALA A 129 5.88 2.12 -59.18
C ALA A 129 6.06 0.95 -60.18
N THR A 130 5.25 -0.12 -60.09
CA THR A 130 5.37 -1.30 -60.97
C THR A 130 4.46 -1.22 -62.21
N LEU A 131 3.40 -0.43 -62.17
CA LEU A 131 2.50 -0.16 -63.31
C LEU A 131 2.97 1.00 -64.21
N ALA A 132 4.04 1.69 -63.83
CA ALA A 132 4.60 2.83 -64.55
C ALA A 132 5.81 2.48 -65.45
N TRP A 133 6.05 1.19 -65.74
CA TRP A 133 7.11 0.71 -66.64
C TRP A 133 6.53 -0.12 -67.78
#